data_AF-A0A9W4WWK6-F1
#
_entry.id   AF-A0A9W4WWK6-F1
#
_cell.length_a   1.000
_cell.length_b   1.000
_cell.length_c   1.000
_cell.angle_alpha   90.00
_cell.angle_beta   90.00
_cell.angle_gamma   90.00
#
_symmetry.space_group_name_H-M   'P 1'
#
loop_
_entity.id
_entity.type
_entity.pdbx_description
1 polymer ?
#
loop_
_entity_poly.entity_id
_entity_poly.type
_entity_poly.pdbx_seq_one_letter_code
_entity_poly.pdbx_strand_id
1 'polypeptide(L)'
;MSCRGCAAITFSAVLLSLSLLSFTLIDLDFPNAAPSRFTGYPSWHPVFDHFDQQSYDTSSFFLMISLTLSGYYSLQWVSHWDLPKKFITYFYHENGSRIPAIWFNNSIAYYLSFTSVSGIALFILDTGKLWSTFGVLHNVWEVCILLLLAQGGKITSSLFYAFVAFYVMLVNVLNIVLPWPYDAIWFKAQGLCSDYALFIVFVRIYFATREYVKEQSSAQLPLTNEDDISPANDEPSVSPKVIQHPNQILLLLFASFTHIMGNAAASIFPVDARS
;
A
#
# COMPACT_ATOMS: atom_id res chain seq x y z
N MET A 1 -21.51 -17.09 -9.05
CA MET A 1 -20.74 -16.89 -7.81
C MET A 1 -20.70 -18.21 -7.06
N SER A 2 -19.52 -18.70 -6.64
CA SER A 2 -19.45 -19.92 -5.83
C SER A 2 -19.94 -19.64 -4.40
N CYS A 3 -20.50 -20.65 -3.71
CA CYS A 3 -20.93 -20.56 -2.31
C CYS A 3 -19.88 -19.94 -1.38
N ARG A 4 -18.59 -20.18 -1.68
CA ARG A 4 -17.45 -19.62 -0.93
C ARG A 4 -17.34 -18.10 -1.05
N GLY A 5 -17.60 -17.55 -2.24
CA GLY A 5 -17.58 -16.09 -2.47
C GLY A 5 -18.72 -15.39 -1.74
N CYS A 6 -19.91 -16.00 -1.72
CA CYS A 6 -21.06 -15.44 -1.00
C CYS A 6 -20.84 -15.47 0.52
N ALA A 7 -20.33 -16.59 1.07
CA ALA A 7 -19.99 -16.70 2.48
C ALA A 7 -18.93 -15.69 2.94
N ALA A 8 -17.89 -15.45 2.13
CA ALA A 8 -16.86 -14.46 2.42
C ALA A 8 -17.44 -13.03 2.47
N ILE A 9 -18.28 -12.66 1.49
CA ILE A 9 -18.94 -11.35 1.45
C ILE A 9 -19.86 -11.17 2.66
N THR A 10 -20.69 -12.17 2.98
CA THR A 10 -21.58 -12.12 4.15
C THR A 10 -20.79 -12.00 5.44
N PHE A 11 -19.70 -12.77 5.60
CA PHE A 11 -18.84 -12.70 6.77
C PHE A 11 -18.17 -11.32 6.92
N SER A 12 -17.64 -10.76 5.82
CA SER A 12 -17.07 -9.41 5.82
C SER A 12 -18.11 -8.33 6.15
N ALA A 13 -19.34 -8.46 5.63
CA ALA A 13 -20.44 -7.55 5.94
C ALA A 13 -20.82 -7.63 7.43
N VAL A 14 -20.92 -8.83 7.99
CA VAL A 14 -21.21 -9.05 9.42
C VAL A 14 -20.10 -8.46 10.29
N LEU A 15 -18.82 -8.70 9.96
CA LEU A 15 -17.70 -8.11 10.70
C LEU A 15 -17.71 -6.58 10.65
N LEU A 16 -17.99 -6.01 9.47
CA LEU A 16 -18.13 -4.56 9.32
C LEU A 16 -19.27 -4.03 10.18
N SER A 17 -20.44 -4.67 10.14
CA SER A 17 -21.59 -4.28 10.96
C SER A 17 -21.30 -4.40 12.46
N LEU A 18 -20.65 -5.47 12.91
CA LEU A 18 -20.26 -5.67 14.30
C LEU A 18 -19.22 -4.63 14.76
N SER A 19 -18.26 -4.29 13.90
CA SER A 19 -17.30 -3.21 14.15
C SER A 19 -18.01 -1.86 14.30
N LEU A 20 -18.94 -1.54 13.39
CA LEU A 20 -19.75 -0.33 13.48
C LEU A 20 -20.62 -0.28 14.75
N LEU A 21 -21.23 -1.41 15.14
CA LEU A 21 -22.01 -1.56 16.37
C LEU A 21 -21.16 -1.44 17.64
N SER A 22 -19.88 -1.84 17.59
CA SER A 22 -18.99 -1.73 18.74
C SER A 22 -18.78 -0.27 19.18
N PHE A 23 -18.84 0.67 18.23
CA PHE A 23 -18.76 2.10 18.51
C PHE A 23 -19.98 2.67 19.22
N THR A 24 -21.16 2.03 19.12
CA THR A 24 -22.37 2.51 19.80
C THR A 24 -22.51 1.99 21.23
N LEU A 25 -21.68 1.02 21.62
CA LEU A 25 -21.76 0.33 22.91
C LEU A 25 -20.82 0.89 23.98
N ILE A 26 -19.98 1.86 23.62
CA ILE A 26 -18.95 2.41 24.49
C ILE A 26 -19.18 3.92 24.59
N ASP A 27 -19.58 4.38 25.78
CA ASP A 27 -19.69 5.80 26.09
C ASP A 27 -18.31 6.28 26.59
N LEU A 28 -17.48 6.74 25.65
CA LEU A 28 -16.18 7.31 25.95
C LEU A 28 -16.29 8.83 25.84
N ASP A 29 -15.92 9.54 26.91
CA ASP A 29 -15.73 10.98 26.86
C ASP A 29 -14.49 11.28 26.01
N PHE A 30 -14.71 11.84 24.83
CA PHE A 30 -13.64 12.24 23.93
C PHE A 30 -13.33 13.73 24.09
N PRO A 31 -12.04 14.11 24.06
CA PRO A 31 -11.67 15.51 24.12
C PRO A 31 -12.15 16.24 22.85
N ASN A 32 -12.39 17.54 23.01
CA ASN A 32 -12.75 18.40 21.88
C ASN A 32 -11.63 18.42 20.84
N ALA A 33 -12.01 18.37 19.57
CA ALA A 33 -11.11 18.55 18.45
C ALA A 33 -10.43 19.93 18.50
N ALA A 34 -9.11 19.96 18.34
CA ALA A 34 -8.36 21.20 18.21
C ALA A 34 -8.66 21.87 16.86
N PRO A 35 -8.55 23.20 16.76
CA PRO A 35 -8.58 23.87 15.46
C PRO A 35 -7.24 23.69 14.74
N SER A 36 -7.30 23.41 13.43
CA SER A 36 -6.15 23.42 12.52
C SER A 36 -5.48 24.78 12.51
N ARG A 37 -4.13 24.81 12.60
CA ARG A 37 -3.33 26.04 12.74
C ARG A 37 -3.62 27.08 11.66
N PHE A 38 -3.67 26.67 10.40
CA PHE A 38 -3.75 27.62 9.28
C PHE A 38 -5.19 27.89 8.81
N THR A 39 -6.11 26.97 9.08
CA THR A 39 -7.48 27.05 8.53
C THR A 39 -8.55 27.28 9.59
N GLY A 40 -8.26 26.97 10.86
CA GLY A 40 -9.22 27.04 11.96
C GLY A 40 -10.27 25.93 11.96
N TYR A 41 -10.30 25.05 10.95
CA TYR A 41 -11.25 23.94 10.92
C TYR A 41 -10.92 22.87 11.98
N PRO A 42 -11.92 22.14 12.49
CA PRO A 42 -11.68 21.06 13.46
C PRO A 42 -10.74 19.99 12.90
N SER A 43 -9.72 19.65 13.68
CA SER A 43 -8.74 18.62 13.37
C SER A 43 -9.08 17.29 14.04
N TRP A 44 -8.35 16.24 13.66
CA TRP A 44 -8.50 14.89 14.20
C TRP A 44 -7.55 14.61 15.37
N HIS A 45 -7.41 15.58 16.26
CA HIS A 45 -6.69 15.42 17.51
C HIS A 45 -7.15 16.47 18.53
N PRO A 46 -6.94 16.22 19.83
CA PRO A 46 -7.14 17.24 20.85
C PRO A 46 -6.02 18.28 20.85
N VAL A 47 -6.16 19.30 21.71
CA VAL A 47 -5.04 20.17 22.05
C VAL A 47 -4.00 19.35 22.81
N PHE A 48 -2.75 19.44 22.38
CA PHE A 48 -1.64 18.72 23.00
C PHE A 48 -0.94 19.62 24.02
N ASP A 49 -0.78 19.11 25.25
CA ASP A 49 0.02 19.78 26.27
C ASP A 49 1.51 19.69 25.93
N HIS A 50 2.25 20.78 26.16
CA HIS A 50 3.70 20.87 25.90
C HIS A 50 4.14 20.54 24.47
N PHE A 51 3.28 20.80 23.48
CA PHE A 51 3.57 20.52 22.09
C PHE A 51 4.70 21.39 21.52
N ASP A 52 5.81 20.76 21.13
CA ASP A 52 6.90 21.44 20.43
C ASP A 52 6.55 21.59 18.94
N GLN A 53 5.88 22.68 18.63
CA GLN A 53 5.51 23.03 17.25
C GLN A 53 6.73 23.13 16.32
N GLN A 54 7.89 23.57 16.82
CA GLN A 54 9.05 23.79 15.98
C GLN A 54 9.68 22.45 15.56
N SER A 55 9.78 21.50 16.49
CA SER A 55 10.25 20.13 16.21
C SER A 55 9.28 19.40 15.27
N TYR A 56 7.97 19.54 15.50
CA TYR A 56 6.95 18.99 14.60
C TYR A 56 7.03 19.55 13.18
N ASP A 57 7.14 20.88 13.04
CA ASP A 57 7.23 21.54 11.74
C ASP A 57 8.51 21.13 11.01
N THR A 58 9.64 21.07 11.72
CA THR A 58 10.93 20.65 11.15
C THR A 58 10.85 19.22 10.61
N SER A 59 10.29 18.31 11.40
CA SER A 59 10.07 16.92 11.00
C SER A 59 9.11 16.81 9.81
N SER A 60 8.04 17.60 9.81
CA SER A 60 7.07 17.66 8.72
C SER A 60 7.69 18.21 7.43
N PHE A 61 8.52 19.25 7.51
CA PHE A 61 9.25 19.80 6.36
C PHE A 61 10.22 18.78 5.77
N PHE A 62 11.00 18.11 6.62
CA PHE A 62 11.88 17.05 6.18
C PHE A 62 11.11 15.95 5.46
N LEU A 63 10.01 15.47 6.06
CA LEU A 63 9.13 14.46 5.47
C LEU A 63 8.59 14.89 4.11
N MET A 64 8.07 16.12 3.98
CA MET A 64 7.56 16.66 2.72
C MET A 64 8.62 16.65 1.62
N ILE A 65 9.85 17.11 1.92
CA ILE A 65 10.96 17.13 0.96
C ILE A 65 11.33 15.70 0.55
N SER A 66 11.52 14.81 1.51
CA SER A 66 11.90 13.42 1.25
C SER A 66 10.83 12.69 0.42
N LEU A 67 9.55 12.86 0.72
CA LEU A 67 8.44 12.28 -0.03
C LEU A 67 8.34 12.87 -1.44
N THR A 68 8.52 14.18 -1.60
CA THR A 68 8.47 14.85 -2.91
C THR A 68 9.58 14.34 -3.81
N LEU A 69 10.83 14.27 -3.30
CA LEU A 69 11.96 13.74 -4.04
C LEU A 69 11.75 12.25 -4.37
N SER A 70 11.27 11.45 -3.43
CA SER A 70 11.01 10.02 -3.65
C SER A 70 9.93 9.81 -4.72
N GLY A 71 8.82 10.55 -4.65
CA GLY A 71 7.76 10.53 -5.65
C GLY A 71 8.29 10.93 -7.04
N TYR A 72 9.01 12.06 -7.12
CA TYR A 72 9.61 12.54 -8.36
C TYR A 72 10.56 11.52 -9.00
N TYR A 73 11.53 11.01 -8.25
CA TYR A 73 12.50 10.05 -8.80
C TYR A 73 11.84 8.70 -9.14
N SER A 74 10.83 8.27 -8.38
CA SER A 74 10.09 7.05 -8.71
C SER A 74 9.30 7.20 -10.01
N LEU A 75 8.63 8.34 -10.23
CA LEU A 75 7.93 8.65 -11.48
C LEU A 75 8.89 8.74 -12.66
N GLN A 76 10.01 9.44 -12.48
CA GLN A 76 11.06 9.50 -13.50
C GLN A 76 11.51 8.09 -13.87
N TRP A 77 11.82 7.24 -12.89
CA TRP A 77 12.27 5.88 -13.12
C TRP A 77 11.25 5.06 -13.93
N VAL A 78 9.98 5.07 -13.53
CA VAL A 78 8.95 4.27 -14.22
C VAL A 78 8.50 4.85 -15.56
N SER A 79 8.75 6.14 -15.79
CA SER A 79 8.47 6.82 -17.07
C SER A 79 9.49 6.55 -18.17
N HIS A 80 10.58 5.83 -17.91
CA HIS A 80 11.53 5.43 -18.95
C HIS A 80 10.97 4.24 -19.74
N TRP A 81 10.32 4.52 -20.87
CA TRP A 81 9.68 3.53 -21.74
C TRP A 81 10.70 2.66 -22.52
N ASP A 82 11.94 3.11 -22.61
CA ASP A 82 13.03 2.53 -23.39
C ASP A 82 14.02 1.70 -22.55
N LEU A 83 13.62 1.30 -21.35
CA LEU A 83 14.44 0.42 -20.51
C LEU A 83 14.82 -0.86 -21.27
N PRO A 84 16.13 -1.20 -21.36
CA PRO A 84 16.56 -2.46 -21.94
C PRO A 84 15.82 -3.64 -21.33
N LYS A 85 15.38 -4.61 -22.15
CA LYS A 85 14.57 -5.78 -21.72
C LYS A 85 15.13 -6.53 -20.50
N LYS A 86 16.45 -6.45 -20.26
CA LYS A 86 17.16 -7.02 -19.10
C LYS A 86 16.79 -6.40 -17.75
N PHE A 87 16.22 -5.19 -17.74
CA PHE A 87 15.82 -4.48 -16.51
C PHE A 87 14.33 -4.60 -16.19
N ILE A 88 13.54 -5.20 -17.09
CA ILE A 88 12.12 -5.42 -16.87
C ILE A 88 11.95 -6.61 -15.92
N THR A 89 11.27 -6.38 -14.80
CA THR A 89 10.88 -7.45 -13.86
C THR A 89 9.53 -8.05 -14.27
N TYR A 90 9.31 -9.30 -13.91
CA TYR A 90 8.12 -10.06 -14.30
C TYR A 90 7.48 -10.77 -13.11
N PHE A 91 6.15 -10.85 -13.11
CA PHE A 91 5.39 -11.81 -12.35
C PHE A 91 5.33 -13.13 -13.12
N TYR A 92 5.63 -14.23 -12.45
CA TYR A 92 5.59 -15.58 -13.01
C TYR A 92 4.34 -16.29 -12.50
N HIS A 93 3.63 -16.94 -13.42
CA HIS A 93 2.46 -17.75 -13.10
C HIS A 93 2.78 -19.25 -13.17
N GLU A 94 1.99 -20.05 -12.46
CA GLU A 94 2.12 -21.52 -12.45
C GLU A 94 2.02 -22.16 -13.86
N ASN A 95 1.30 -21.50 -14.78
CA ASN A 95 1.18 -21.95 -16.18
C ASN A 95 2.39 -21.59 -17.06
N GLY A 96 3.48 -21.07 -16.48
CA GLY A 96 4.68 -20.63 -17.19
C GLY A 96 4.55 -19.28 -17.90
N SER A 97 3.39 -18.62 -17.84
CA SER A 97 3.24 -17.28 -18.39
C SER A 97 3.94 -16.22 -17.53
N ARG A 98 4.39 -15.15 -18.18
CA ARG A 98 5.05 -14.02 -17.52
C ARG A 98 4.33 -12.71 -17.83
N ILE A 99 4.11 -11.90 -16.79
CA ILE A 99 3.51 -10.57 -16.92
C ILE A 99 4.53 -9.52 -16.47
N PRO A 100 4.86 -8.52 -17.30
CA PRO A 100 5.75 -7.44 -16.88
C PRO A 100 5.20 -6.71 -15.66
N ALA A 101 6.03 -6.44 -14.65
CA ALA A 101 5.65 -5.74 -13.43
C ALA A 101 5.52 -4.20 -13.62
N ILE A 102 5.37 -3.73 -14.85
CA ILE A 102 5.31 -2.30 -15.22
C ILE A 102 4.19 -1.59 -14.45
N TRP A 103 2.97 -2.15 -14.47
CA TRP A 103 1.82 -1.58 -13.77
C TRP A 103 1.99 -1.57 -12.26
N PHE A 104 2.68 -2.57 -11.70
CA PHE A 104 2.97 -2.64 -10.29
C PHE A 104 3.96 -1.54 -9.87
N ASN A 105 5.06 -1.40 -10.63
CA ASN A 105 6.03 -0.33 -10.40
C ASN A 105 5.40 1.06 -10.56
N ASN A 106 4.56 1.25 -11.59
CA ASN A 106 3.78 2.50 -11.77
C ASN A 106 2.88 2.78 -10.56
N SER A 107 2.19 1.76 -10.04
CA SER A 107 1.30 1.91 -8.88
C SER A 107 2.07 2.32 -7.62
N ILE A 108 3.29 1.79 -7.42
CA ILE A 108 4.18 2.23 -6.33
C ILE A 108 4.62 3.68 -6.54
N ALA A 109 4.99 4.07 -7.76
CA ALA A 109 5.41 5.44 -8.04
C ALA A 109 4.26 6.44 -7.81
N TYR A 110 3.05 6.09 -8.22
CA TYR A 110 1.86 6.88 -7.93
C TYR A 110 1.56 6.92 -6.43
N TYR A 111 1.62 5.79 -5.72
CA TYR A 111 1.51 5.75 -4.27
C TYR A 111 2.45 6.77 -3.61
N LEU A 112 3.75 6.72 -3.91
CA LEU A 112 4.74 7.66 -3.34
C LEU A 112 4.41 9.12 -3.66
N SER A 113 3.97 9.39 -4.88
CA SER A 113 3.60 10.73 -5.33
C SER A 113 2.37 11.28 -4.59
N PHE A 114 1.33 10.45 -4.43
CA PHE A 114 0.13 10.86 -3.69
C PHE A 114 0.34 10.89 -2.18
N THR A 115 1.26 10.09 -1.63
CA THR A 115 1.73 10.22 -0.25
C THR A 115 2.41 11.57 -0.05
N SER A 116 3.20 12.05 -1.02
CA SER A 116 3.78 13.39 -0.99
C SER A 116 2.70 14.49 -0.99
N VAL A 117 1.69 14.38 -1.86
CA VAL A 117 0.56 15.31 -1.91
C VAL A 117 -0.19 15.32 -0.58
N SER A 118 -0.44 14.14 0.01
CA SER A 118 -1.08 14.02 1.31
C SER A 118 -0.24 14.61 2.44
N GLY A 119 1.10 14.48 2.39
CA GLY A 119 2.01 15.08 3.35
C GLY A 119 2.03 16.61 3.28
N ILE A 120 2.01 17.19 2.08
CA ILE A 120 1.88 18.65 1.90
C ILE A 120 0.52 19.13 2.41
N ALA A 121 -0.55 18.43 2.05
CA ALA A 121 -1.88 18.73 2.53
C ALA A 121 -1.97 18.62 4.07
N LEU A 122 -1.28 17.65 4.68
CA LEU A 122 -1.25 17.45 6.13
C LEU A 122 -0.66 18.68 6.81
N PHE A 123 0.45 19.21 6.29
CA PHE A 123 1.08 20.38 6.86
C PHE A 123 0.19 21.64 6.81
N ILE A 124 -0.55 21.82 5.71
CA ILE A 124 -1.39 23.01 5.49
C ILE A 124 -2.75 22.89 6.19
N LEU A 125 -3.39 21.74 6.11
CA LEU A 125 -4.78 21.54 6.54
C LEU A 125 -4.89 20.93 7.93
N ASP A 126 -3.81 20.34 8.45
CA ASP A 126 -3.81 19.43 9.60
C ASP A 126 -4.62 18.15 9.33
N THR A 127 -4.42 17.12 10.14
CA THR A 127 -5.27 15.93 10.13
C THR A 127 -6.73 16.33 10.38
N GLY A 128 -7.66 15.97 9.50
CA GLY A 128 -9.04 16.38 9.60
C GLY A 128 -9.84 16.01 8.35
N LYS A 129 -11.14 16.34 8.33
CA LYS A 129 -12.03 16.02 7.20
C LYS A 129 -11.53 16.59 5.87
N LEU A 130 -11.04 17.84 5.87
CA LEU A 130 -10.48 18.47 4.66
C LEU A 130 -9.25 17.73 4.15
N TRP A 131 -8.30 17.44 5.04
CA TRP A 131 -7.11 16.67 4.69
C TRP A 131 -7.44 15.27 4.20
N SER A 132 -8.47 14.63 4.75
CA SER A 132 -8.84 13.26 4.40
C SER A 132 -9.15 13.07 2.91
N THR A 133 -9.57 14.12 2.21
CA THR A 133 -9.78 14.11 0.74
C THR A 133 -8.49 13.93 -0.05
N PHE A 134 -7.35 14.36 0.50
CA PHE A 134 -6.02 14.11 -0.03
C PHE A 134 -5.45 12.82 0.53
N GLY A 135 -5.65 12.56 1.82
CA GLY A 135 -5.22 11.33 2.48
C GLY A 135 -5.81 10.08 1.82
N VAL A 136 -7.05 10.11 1.35
CA VAL A 136 -7.66 8.95 0.68
C VAL A 136 -6.91 8.57 -0.60
N LEU A 137 -6.27 9.52 -1.29
CA LEU A 137 -5.53 9.24 -2.53
C LEU A 137 -4.34 8.31 -2.29
N HIS A 138 -3.67 8.43 -1.14
CA HIS A 138 -2.58 7.51 -0.78
C HIS A 138 -3.13 6.09 -0.55
N ASN A 139 -4.20 5.96 0.23
CA ASN A 139 -4.83 4.67 0.52
C ASN A 139 -5.41 4.01 -0.75
N VAL A 140 -5.94 4.80 -1.68
CA VAL A 140 -6.44 4.31 -2.97
C VAL A 140 -5.34 3.55 -3.71
N TRP A 141 -4.11 4.06 -3.71
CA TRP A 141 -3.02 3.40 -4.40
C TRP A 141 -2.58 2.11 -3.73
N GLU A 142 -2.69 2.00 -2.41
CA GLU A 142 -2.49 0.74 -1.70
C GLU A 142 -3.54 -0.30 -2.10
N VAL A 143 -4.81 0.11 -2.15
CA VAL A 143 -5.91 -0.74 -2.64
C VAL A 143 -5.68 -1.14 -4.10
N CYS A 144 -5.23 -0.22 -4.95
CA CYS A 144 -4.87 -0.53 -6.35
C CYS A 144 -3.75 -1.56 -6.42
N ILE A 145 -2.71 -1.45 -5.59
CA ILE A 145 -1.60 -2.43 -5.53
C ILE A 145 -2.14 -3.80 -5.11
N LEU A 146 -2.97 -3.86 -4.06
CA LEU A 146 -3.60 -5.11 -3.60
C LEU A 146 -4.45 -5.75 -4.70
N LEU A 147 -5.31 -4.98 -5.35
CA LEU A 147 -6.17 -5.46 -6.44
C LEU A 147 -5.36 -5.91 -7.65
N LEU A 148 -4.28 -5.19 -7.99
CA LEU A 148 -3.40 -5.56 -9.09
C LEU A 148 -2.70 -6.89 -8.81
N LEU A 149 -2.16 -7.08 -7.59
CA LEU A 149 -1.54 -8.33 -7.17
C LEU A 149 -2.56 -9.48 -7.13
N ALA A 150 -3.78 -9.22 -6.66
CA ALA A 150 -4.87 -10.20 -6.66
C ALA A 150 -5.28 -10.65 -8.09
N GLN A 151 -5.09 -9.78 -9.09
CA GLN A 151 -5.31 -10.09 -10.51
C GLN A 151 -4.05 -10.58 -11.23
N GLY A 152 -2.98 -10.93 -10.50
CA GLY A 152 -1.77 -11.49 -11.09
C GLY A 152 -0.86 -10.45 -11.77
N GLY A 153 -0.98 -9.16 -11.41
CA GLY A 153 -0.12 -8.10 -11.93
C GLY A 153 -0.65 -7.38 -13.17
N LYS A 154 -1.87 -7.67 -13.61
CA LYS A 154 -2.52 -7.00 -14.76
C LYS A 154 -3.97 -6.63 -14.45
N ILE A 155 -4.38 -5.45 -14.89
CA ILE A 155 -5.79 -5.04 -14.89
C ILE A 155 -6.50 -5.79 -16.01
N THR A 156 -7.39 -6.72 -15.65
CA THR A 156 -8.09 -7.60 -16.61
C THR A 156 -9.57 -7.29 -16.75
N SER A 157 -10.14 -6.51 -15.84
CA SER A 157 -11.58 -6.23 -15.78
C SER A 157 -11.87 -4.78 -15.44
N SER A 158 -12.92 -4.21 -16.03
CA SER A 158 -13.47 -2.89 -15.67
C SER A 158 -13.98 -2.84 -14.22
N LEU A 159 -14.26 -4.00 -13.61
CA LEU A 159 -14.59 -4.10 -12.19
C LEU A 159 -13.48 -3.51 -11.29
N PHE A 160 -12.22 -3.52 -11.74
CA PHE A 160 -11.12 -2.87 -11.03
C PHE A 160 -11.45 -1.40 -10.72
N TYR A 161 -11.85 -0.64 -11.74
CA TYR A 161 -12.17 0.78 -11.59
C TYR A 161 -13.44 0.99 -10.77
N ALA A 162 -14.43 0.11 -10.92
CA ALA A 162 -15.66 0.16 -10.12
C ALA A 162 -15.37 -0.05 -8.62
N PHE A 163 -14.51 -1.00 -8.27
CA PHE A 163 -14.10 -1.22 -6.88
C PHE A 163 -13.35 -0.03 -6.30
N VAL A 164 -12.41 0.55 -7.07
CA VAL A 164 -11.66 1.75 -6.64
C VAL A 164 -12.60 2.93 -6.44
N ALA A 165 -13.52 3.19 -7.39
CA ALA A 165 -14.49 4.27 -7.27
C ALA A 165 -15.43 4.08 -6.08
N PHE A 166 -15.93 2.85 -5.88
CA PHE A 166 -16.77 2.52 -4.73
C PHE A 166 -16.03 2.73 -3.40
N TYR A 167 -14.77 2.28 -3.31
CA TYR A 167 -13.93 2.49 -2.14
C TYR A 167 -13.75 3.98 -1.83
N VAL A 168 -13.39 4.80 -2.83
CA VAL A 168 -13.25 6.26 -2.66
C VAL A 168 -14.54 6.90 -2.18
N MET A 169 -15.67 6.54 -2.79
CA MET A 169 -16.98 7.06 -2.38
C MET A 169 -17.31 6.67 -0.95
N LEU A 170 -17.14 5.39 -0.58
CA LEU A 170 -17.45 4.87 0.74
C LEU A 170 -16.63 5.58 1.83
N VAL A 171 -15.31 5.71 1.64
CA VAL A 171 -14.43 6.35 2.60
C VAL A 171 -14.81 7.82 2.79
N ASN A 172 -15.03 8.56 1.70
CA ASN A 172 -15.39 9.98 1.79
C ASN A 172 -16.78 10.21 2.39
N VAL A 173 -17.79 9.42 2.00
CA VAL A 173 -19.16 9.55 2.54
C VAL A 173 -19.15 9.28 4.04
N LEU A 174 -18.48 8.22 4.49
CA LEU A 174 -18.39 7.92 5.92
C LEU A 174 -17.60 8.97 6.70
N ASN A 175 -16.50 9.50 6.16
CA ASN A 175 -15.78 10.62 6.79
C ASN A 175 -16.64 11.88 6.93
N ILE A 176 -17.50 12.16 5.97
CA ILE A 176 -18.38 13.33 6.01
C ILE A 176 -19.47 13.12 7.08
N VAL A 177 -20.12 11.96 7.06
CA VAL A 177 -21.29 11.65 7.89
C VAL A 177 -20.92 11.38 9.35
N LEU A 178 -19.80 10.70 9.60
CA LEU A 178 -19.39 10.35 10.95
C LEU A 178 -18.94 11.62 11.71
N PRO A 179 -19.36 11.81 12.96
CA PRO A 179 -18.85 12.87 13.81
C PRO A 179 -17.49 12.49 14.40
N TRP A 180 -16.74 13.50 14.85
CA TRP A 180 -15.56 13.27 15.69
C TRP A 180 -15.93 12.46 16.93
N PRO A 181 -15.13 11.45 17.33
CA PRO A 181 -13.87 10.97 16.72
C PRO A 181 -14.03 9.81 15.72
N TYR A 182 -15.27 9.37 15.46
CA TYR A 182 -15.55 8.17 14.66
C TYR A 182 -15.09 8.30 13.21
N ASP A 183 -15.12 9.51 12.64
CA ASP A 183 -14.57 9.80 11.32
C ASP A 183 -13.06 9.55 11.26
N ALA A 184 -12.31 10.02 12.26
CA ALA A 184 -10.88 9.80 12.35
C ALA A 184 -10.54 8.32 12.56
N ILE A 185 -11.28 7.63 13.44
CA ILE A 185 -11.12 6.19 13.68
C ILE A 185 -11.40 5.40 12.42
N TRP A 186 -12.52 5.68 11.74
CA TRP A 186 -12.88 5.03 10.48
C TRP A 186 -11.78 5.22 9.43
N PHE A 187 -11.35 6.47 9.22
CA PHE A 187 -10.32 6.78 8.23
C PHE A 187 -8.99 6.10 8.55
N LYS A 188 -8.62 6.01 9.83
CA LYS A 188 -7.38 5.33 10.25
C LYS A 188 -7.51 3.82 10.12
N ALA A 189 -8.63 3.24 10.53
CA ALA A 189 -8.87 1.80 10.51
C ALA A 189 -8.79 1.24 9.09
N GLN A 190 -9.40 1.90 8.11
CA GLN A 190 -9.37 1.43 6.72
C GLN A 190 -7.95 1.47 6.12
N GLY A 191 -7.12 2.48 6.46
CA GLY A 191 -5.73 2.58 6.01
C GLY A 191 -4.83 1.54 6.69
N LEU A 192 -4.98 1.34 8.00
CA LEU A 192 -4.25 0.26 8.69
C LEU A 192 -4.62 -1.12 8.12
N CYS A 193 -5.88 -1.35 7.75
CA CYS A 193 -6.28 -2.59 7.09
C CYS A 193 -5.54 -2.80 5.75
N SER A 194 -5.38 -1.77 4.91
CA SER A 194 -4.60 -1.88 3.67
C SER A 194 -3.13 -2.10 3.94
N ASP A 195 -2.54 -1.40 4.92
CA ASP A 195 -1.14 -1.57 5.32
C ASP A 195 -0.82 -3.02 5.70
N TYR A 196 -1.60 -3.58 6.63
CA TYR A 196 -1.43 -4.96 7.08
C TYR A 196 -1.66 -5.96 5.94
N ALA A 197 -2.67 -5.72 5.09
CA ALA A 197 -2.92 -6.58 3.94
C ALA A 197 -1.74 -6.58 2.97
N LEU A 198 -1.15 -5.42 2.67
CA LEU A 198 0.01 -5.29 1.79
C LEU A 198 1.21 -6.05 2.34
N PHE A 199 1.53 -5.87 3.63
CA PHE A 199 2.62 -6.60 4.26
C PHE A 199 2.42 -8.12 4.18
N ILE A 200 1.22 -8.62 4.51
CA ILE A 200 0.90 -10.05 4.42
C ILE A 200 1.06 -10.57 2.99
N VAL A 201 0.58 -9.82 2.00
CA VAL A 201 0.70 -10.20 0.59
C VAL A 201 2.17 -10.22 0.14
N PHE A 202 2.97 -9.24 0.53
CA PHE A 202 4.40 -9.25 0.23
C PHE A 202 5.14 -10.41 0.90
N VAL A 203 4.76 -10.79 2.12
CA VAL A 203 5.32 -11.97 2.81
C VAL A 203 5.01 -13.23 2.01
N ARG A 204 3.75 -13.39 1.58
CA ARG A 204 3.33 -14.54 0.76
C ARG A 204 4.08 -14.60 -0.56
N ILE A 205 4.20 -13.46 -1.27
CA ILE A 205 4.93 -13.37 -2.54
C ILE A 205 6.41 -13.73 -2.33
N TYR A 206 7.04 -13.26 -1.25
CA TYR A 206 8.43 -13.59 -0.94
C TYR A 206 8.63 -15.10 -0.75
N PHE A 207 7.81 -15.74 0.09
CA PHE A 207 7.94 -17.18 0.34
C PHE A 207 7.64 -18.00 -0.91
N ALA A 208 6.57 -17.69 -1.65
CA ALA A 208 6.24 -18.36 -2.90
C ALA A 208 7.36 -18.22 -3.94
N THR A 209 7.95 -17.02 -4.07
CA THR A 209 9.08 -16.79 -4.98
C THR A 209 10.31 -17.57 -4.55
N ARG A 210 10.60 -17.61 -3.24
CA ARG A 210 11.75 -18.35 -2.69
C ARG A 210 11.61 -19.86 -2.90
N GLU A 211 10.41 -20.40 -2.69
CA GLU A 211 10.11 -21.82 -2.93
C GLU A 211 10.26 -22.15 -4.41
N TYR A 212 9.66 -21.36 -5.30
CA TYR A 212 9.79 -21.53 -6.76
C TYR A 212 11.25 -21.54 -7.22
N VAL A 213 12.08 -20.60 -6.72
CA VAL A 213 13.52 -20.55 -7.04
C VAL A 213 14.25 -21.80 -6.54
N LYS A 214 13.93 -22.26 -5.32
CA LYS A 214 14.53 -23.46 -4.74
C LYS A 214 14.18 -24.72 -5.54
N GLU A 215 12.92 -24.86 -5.95
CA GLU A 215 12.44 -25.98 -6.77
C GLU A 215 13.10 -26.00 -8.15
N GLN A 216 13.15 -24.86 -8.85
CA GLN A 216 13.83 -24.77 -10.14
C GLN A 216 15.33 -25.05 -10.03
N SER A 217 15.99 -24.54 -8.99
CA SER A 217 17.41 -24.82 -8.75
C SER A 217 17.67 -26.30 -8.44
N SER A 218 16.75 -26.96 -7.75
CA SER A 218 16.84 -28.39 -7.42
C SER A 218 16.54 -29.28 -8.64
N ALA A 219 15.61 -28.85 -9.50
CA ALA A 219 15.27 -29.53 -10.75
C ALA A 219 16.37 -29.40 -11.83
N GLN A 220 17.28 -28.42 -11.70
CA GLN A 220 18.41 -28.17 -12.59
C GLN A 220 19.72 -28.87 -12.15
N LEU A 221 19.68 -29.81 -11.20
CA LEU A 221 20.84 -30.67 -10.91
C LEU A 221 21.26 -31.39 -12.20
N PRO A 222 22.54 -31.33 -12.62
CA PRO A 222 22.96 -31.92 -13.87
C PRO A 222 22.90 -33.44 -13.73
N LEU A 223 21.96 -34.07 -14.44
CA LEU A 223 22.22 -35.42 -14.94
C LEU A 223 23.34 -35.27 -15.94
N THR A 224 24.56 -35.56 -15.49
CA THR A 224 25.78 -35.63 -16.28
C THR A 224 25.57 -36.59 -17.44
N ASN A 225 25.11 -36.10 -18.58
CA ASN A 225 25.38 -36.73 -19.87
C ASN A 225 26.17 -35.70 -20.66
N GLU A 226 27.49 -35.84 -20.57
CA GLU A 226 28.40 -35.35 -21.59
C GLU A 226 27.97 -35.99 -22.91
N ASP A 227 27.38 -35.20 -23.80
CA ASP A 227 27.28 -35.38 -25.25
C ASP A 227 25.95 -34.77 -25.72
N ASP A 228 25.94 -33.46 -25.99
CA ASP A 228 25.35 -33.01 -27.25
C ASP A 228 25.77 -31.57 -27.59
N ILE A 229 26.53 -31.49 -28.68
CA ILE A 229 26.95 -30.26 -29.34
C ILE A 229 25.95 -30.00 -30.48
N SER A 230 25.07 -28.99 -30.36
CA SER A 230 24.90 -27.99 -31.43
C SER A 230 23.81 -26.93 -31.18
N PRO A 231 23.92 -25.77 -31.86
CA PRO A 231 23.11 -24.57 -31.62
C PRO A 231 21.96 -24.43 -32.62
N ALA A 232 20.79 -23.97 -32.17
CA ALA A 232 19.89 -23.06 -32.89
C ALA A 232 18.51 -22.97 -32.22
N ASN A 233 18.10 -21.73 -31.95
CA ASN A 233 16.76 -21.15 -32.04
C ASN A 233 15.58 -21.72 -31.23
N ASP A 234 14.98 -20.79 -30.49
CA ASP A 234 13.55 -20.69 -30.17
C ASP A 234 12.93 -21.74 -29.23
N GLU A 235 13.55 -21.95 -28.07
CA GLU A 235 12.81 -22.32 -26.86
C GLU A 235 13.10 -21.39 -25.69
N PRO A 236 12.11 -21.11 -24.82
CA PRO A 236 12.26 -20.19 -23.71
C PRO A 236 13.05 -20.90 -22.62
N SER A 237 14.38 -20.98 -22.80
CA SER A 237 15.26 -21.30 -21.70
C SER A 237 15.05 -20.20 -20.66
N VAL A 238 14.29 -20.53 -19.61
CA VAL A 238 14.21 -19.75 -18.39
C VAL A 238 15.61 -19.81 -17.81
N SER A 239 16.48 -18.93 -18.32
CA SER A 239 17.84 -18.82 -17.82
C SER A 239 17.71 -18.40 -16.36
N PRO A 240 18.22 -19.21 -15.41
CA PRO A 240 18.12 -18.93 -13.98
C PRO A 240 18.87 -17.65 -13.57
N LYS A 241 19.61 -17.01 -14.50
CA LYS A 241 20.27 -15.73 -14.28
C LYS A 241 19.31 -14.59 -13.94
N VAL A 242 18.05 -14.64 -14.39
CA VAL A 242 17.08 -13.53 -14.14
C VAL A 242 16.43 -13.63 -12.75
N ILE A 243 16.37 -14.83 -12.16
CA ILE A 243 15.76 -15.05 -10.83
C ILE A 243 16.78 -14.97 -9.68
N GLN A 244 17.85 -14.18 -9.86
CA GLN A 244 18.90 -14.02 -8.84
C GLN A 244 18.56 -12.99 -7.76
N HIS A 245 17.40 -12.35 -7.79
CA HIS A 245 17.09 -11.24 -6.88
C HIS A 245 15.75 -11.35 -6.13
N PRO A 246 15.43 -12.48 -5.45
CA PRO A 246 14.31 -12.50 -4.48
C PRO A 246 14.47 -11.44 -3.38
N ASN A 247 15.71 -10.94 -3.19
CA ASN A 247 16.04 -9.86 -2.27
C ASN A 247 15.39 -8.51 -2.62
N GLN A 248 14.94 -8.29 -3.86
CA GLN A 248 14.19 -7.08 -4.20
C GLN A 248 12.84 -7.02 -3.46
N ILE A 249 12.20 -8.17 -3.22
CA ILE A 249 10.95 -8.25 -2.45
C ILE A 249 11.20 -7.95 -0.97
N LEU A 250 12.41 -8.23 -0.44
CA LEU A 250 12.77 -7.87 0.93
C LEU A 250 12.72 -6.36 1.17
N LEU A 251 13.01 -5.54 0.15
CA LEU A 251 12.87 -4.08 0.27
C LEU A 251 11.40 -3.68 0.45
N LEU A 252 10.47 -4.31 -0.28
CA LEU A 252 9.03 -4.07 -0.14
C LEU A 252 8.50 -4.53 1.23
N LEU A 253 8.99 -5.66 1.71
CA LEU A 253 8.69 -6.16 3.06
C LEU A 253 9.17 -5.21 4.14
N PHE A 254 10.42 -4.76 4.06
CA PHE A 254 10.98 -3.82 5.01
C PHE A 254 10.24 -2.48 4.97
N ALA A 255 9.94 -1.97 3.77
CA ALA A 255 9.19 -0.72 3.59
C ALA A 255 7.78 -0.81 4.18
N SER A 256 7.02 -1.86 3.86
CA SER A 256 5.66 -2.07 4.40
C SER A 256 5.65 -2.29 5.91
N PHE A 257 6.61 -3.03 6.46
CA PHE A 257 6.75 -3.19 7.90
C PHE A 257 7.04 -1.87 8.61
N THR A 258 8.00 -1.09 8.09
CA THR A 258 8.34 0.24 8.62
C THR A 258 7.15 1.19 8.54
N HIS A 259 6.39 1.12 7.44
CA HIS A 259 5.16 1.89 7.25
C HIS A 259 4.09 1.55 8.30
N ILE A 260 3.81 0.27 8.52
CA ILE A 260 2.89 -0.20 9.58
C ILE A 260 3.36 0.29 10.95
N MET A 261 4.65 0.15 11.27
CA MET A 261 5.19 0.59 12.55
C MET A 261 4.98 2.09 12.76
N GLY A 262 5.30 2.91 11.75
CA GLY A 262 5.08 4.35 11.82
C GLY A 262 3.61 4.71 12.00
N ASN A 263 2.71 4.08 11.23
CA ASN A 263 1.28 4.33 11.32
C ASN A 263 0.67 3.85 12.64
N ALA A 264 1.13 2.73 13.20
CA ALA A 264 0.70 2.21 14.48
C ALA A 264 1.22 3.06 15.65
N ALA A 265 2.51 3.45 15.62
CA ALA A 265 3.09 4.33 16.63
C ALA A 265 2.36 5.68 16.70
N ALA A 266 2.07 6.29 15.55
CA ALA A 266 1.29 7.52 15.48
C ALA A 266 -0.17 7.37 15.97
N SER A 267 -0.71 6.13 15.98
CA SER A 267 -2.06 5.85 16.50
C SER A 267 -2.07 5.66 18.02
N ILE A 268 -1.05 5.00 18.56
CA ILE A 268 -0.95 4.65 19.99
C ILE A 268 -0.38 5.82 20.79
N PHE A 269 0.58 6.56 20.21
CA PHE A 269 1.30 7.66 20.85
C PHE A 269 1.12 8.96 20.07
N PRO A 270 -0.10 9.51 19.98
CA PRO A 270 -0.36 10.71 19.18
C PRO A 270 0.39 11.97 19.67
N VAL A 271 0.81 12.00 20.95
CA VAL A 271 1.58 13.09 21.56
C VAL A 271 3.08 12.93 21.26
N ASP A 272 3.64 11.75 21.55
CA ASP A 272 5.10 11.50 21.39
C ASP A 272 5.52 11.31 19.92
N ALA A 273 4.61 10.86 19.04
CA ALA A 273 4.90 10.74 17.61
C ALA A 273 4.93 12.10 16.89
N ARG A 274 4.48 13.17 17.55
CA ARG A 274 4.47 14.54 17.02
C ARG A 274 5.46 15.47 17.73
N SER A 275 6.12 15.04 18.81
CA SER A 275 7.23 15.73 19.50
C SER A 275 8.58 15.33 18.94
#